data_AF-A0AAD5S654-F1
#
_entry.id   AF-A0AAD5S654-F1
#
_cell.length_a   1.000
_cell.length_b   1.000
_cell.length_c   1.000
_cell.angle_alpha   90.00
_cell.angle_beta   90.00
_cell.angle_gamma   90.00
#
_symmetry.space_group_name_H-M   'P 1'
#
loop_
_entity.id
_entity.type
_entity.pdbx_description
1 polymer ?
#
loop_
_entity_poly.entity_id
_entity_poly.type
_entity_poly.pdbx_seq_one_letter_code
_entity_poly.pdbx_strand_id
1 'polypeptide(L)'
;MSTAPTRKNKILVTGHPGVGKVDLIRRIVNRTSNPPPQSSTTTDQPLCLTCTLDTKYYTAEVGFWIDSAKDLTSADLEDWKQLSDSVDGFIYVFDRAKPETFQDLPKWSNFLSHTDPNISLCIANNTDTQSSPSADISTQLGEWEDWCLGNGVELIDIVQNDTEGVSGYDGVGEERVGFDRIVEALETNMWDGMRRKDGCGGKPEVQLDDDADDDHEEIGEDDDDLFGDFEDPSAVRRTHELIFGNKKDGGDDDPFERSWNTLKGLRDFGQNLPDAERRALAARVALSFGLELGDDSDEAEP
;
A
#
# COMPACT_ATOMS: atom_id res chain seq x y z
N MET A 1 0.13 36.52 -20.52
CA MET A 1 -0.85 35.47 -20.21
C MET A 1 -0.12 34.49 -19.30
N SER A 2 -0.49 34.45 -18.02
CA SER A 2 0.16 33.57 -17.05
C SER A 2 -0.32 32.15 -17.32
N THR A 3 0.52 31.31 -17.91
CA THR A 3 0.30 29.87 -17.99
C THR A 3 0.24 29.36 -16.55
N ALA A 4 -0.86 28.72 -16.17
CA ALA A 4 -0.95 28.08 -14.87
C ALA A 4 0.19 27.05 -14.73
N PRO A 5 0.76 26.86 -13.51
CA PRO A 5 1.77 25.83 -13.32
C PRO A 5 1.23 24.46 -13.75
N THR A 6 2.00 23.75 -14.57
CA THR A 6 1.69 22.39 -15.01
C THR A 6 1.73 21.48 -13.79
N ARG A 7 0.60 20.87 -13.45
CA ARG A 7 0.52 19.94 -12.31
C ARG A 7 1.04 18.57 -12.71
N LYS A 8 1.80 17.93 -11.81
CA LYS A 8 2.25 16.55 -11.96
C LYS A 8 1.13 15.58 -11.58
N ASN A 9 0.07 15.54 -12.38
CA ASN A 9 -1.14 14.77 -12.12
C ASN A 9 -1.62 13.94 -13.32
N LYS A 10 -0.71 13.64 -14.25
CA LYS A 10 -0.99 12.87 -15.46
C LYS A 10 -0.36 11.50 -15.41
N ILE A 11 -1.04 10.53 -16.01
CA ILE A 11 -0.58 9.17 -16.20
C ILE A 11 -0.48 8.91 -17.70
N LEU A 12 0.73 8.60 -18.17
CA LEU A 12 0.92 8.14 -19.54
C LEU A 12 0.60 6.65 -19.62
N VAL A 13 -0.32 6.28 -20.51
CA VAL A 13 -0.72 4.89 -20.76
C VAL A 13 -0.33 4.53 -22.18
N THR A 14 0.59 3.59 -22.35
CA THR A 14 1.12 3.20 -23.67
C THR A 14 1.22 1.68 -23.81
N GLY A 15 1.51 1.21 -25.02
CA GLY A 15 1.56 -0.21 -25.38
C GLY A 15 1.06 -0.48 -26.78
N HIS A 16 1.27 -1.69 -27.29
CA HIS A 16 0.90 -2.09 -28.64
C HIS A 16 -0.61 -1.86 -28.93
N PRO A 17 -1.03 -1.56 -30.17
CA PRO A 17 -2.46 -1.50 -30.51
C PRO A 17 -3.15 -2.85 -30.23
N GLY A 18 -4.36 -2.80 -29.67
CA GLY A 18 -5.20 -3.99 -29.42
C GLY A 18 -4.99 -4.69 -28.08
N VAL A 19 -4.07 -4.25 -27.22
CA VAL A 19 -3.79 -4.87 -25.90
C VAL A 19 -4.83 -4.54 -24.80
N GLY A 20 -5.94 -3.90 -25.14
CA GLY A 20 -7.01 -3.59 -24.19
C GLY A 20 -6.80 -2.35 -23.29
N LYS A 21 -5.87 -1.45 -23.62
CA LYS A 21 -5.58 -0.22 -22.84
C LYS A 21 -6.83 0.55 -22.43
N VAL A 22 -7.71 0.83 -23.39
CA VAL A 22 -8.89 1.68 -23.17
C VAL A 22 -9.87 1.02 -22.20
N ASP A 23 -10.08 -0.30 -22.32
CA ASP A 23 -11.01 -1.03 -21.46
C ASP A 23 -10.47 -1.15 -20.04
N LEU A 24 -9.15 -1.35 -19.89
CA LEU A 24 -8.47 -1.31 -18.60
C LEU A 24 -8.61 0.07 -17.92
N ILE A 25 -8.32 1.16 -18.62
CA ILE A 25 -8.45 2.51 -18.05
C ILE A 25 -9.91 2.82 -17.72
N ARG A 26 -10.87 2.44 -18.56
CA ARG A 26 -12.29 2.57 -18.22
C ARG A 26 -12.63 1.82 -16.94
N ARG A 27 -12.11 0.60 -16.75
CA ARG A 27 -12.31 -0.18 -15.52
C ARG A 27 -11.73 0.54 -14.30
N ILE A 28 -10.50 1.06 -14.39
CA ILE A 28 -9.87 1.85 -13.32
C ILE A 28 -10.71 3.07 -12.99
N VAL A 29 -11.06 3.87 -14.00
CA VAL A 29 -11.84 5.10 -13.85
C VAL A 29 -13.21 4.82 -13.22
N ASN A 30 -13.89 3.73 -13.61
CA ASN A 30 -15.16 3.33 -13.02
C ASN A 30 -15.04 2.87 -11.57
N ARG A 31 -13.88 2.30 -11.18
CA ARG A 31 -13.62 1.82 -9.82
C ARG A 31 -13.26 2.97 -8.87
N THR A 32 -12.49 3.95 -9.35
CA THR A 32 -11.92 5.01 -8.51
C THR A 32 -12.74 6.30 -8.50
N SER A 33 -13.51 6.59 -9.56
CA SER A 33 -14.28 7.83 -9.66
C SER A 33 -15.63 7.70 -8.95
N ASN A 34 -15.84 8.54 -7.95
CA ASN A 34 -17.14 8.70 -7.31
C ASN A 34 -17.55 10.19 -7.31
N PRO A 35 -18.58 10.62 -8.07
CA PRO A 35 -19.44 9.83 -8.95
C PRO A 35 -18.74 9.38 -10.26
N PRO A 36 -19.29 8.38 -10.99
CA PRO A 36 -18.75 7.94 -12.27
C PRO A 36 -18.72 9.09 -13.28
N PRO A 37 -17.67 9.20 -14.12
CA PRO A 37 -17.49 10.35 -14.97
C PRO A 37 -18.57 10.43 -16.04
N GLN A 38 -19.13 11.62 -16.22
CA GLN A 38 -19.99 11.93 -17.35
C GLN A 38 -19.13 11.98 -18.60
N SER A 39 -19.37 11.06 -19.54
CA SER A 39 -18.58 10.88 -20.75
C SER A 39 -18.43 12.17 -21.57
N SER A 40 -17.22 12.71 -21.66
CA SER A 40 -16.83 13.67 -22.70
C SER A 40 -15.80 13.01 -23.62
N THR A 41 -16.28 12.20 -24.58
CA THR A 41 -15.44 11.66 -25.64
C THR A 41 -15.34 12.69 -26.76
N THR A 42 -14.29 13.51 -26.77
CA THR A 42 -13.99 14.36 -27.92
C THR A 42 -13.18 13.54 -28.92
N THR A 43 -13.74 13.42 -30.12
CA THR A 43 -13.25 12.61 -31.23
C THR A 43 -12.21 13.39 -32.03
N ASP A 44 -11.00 13.57 -31.50
CA ASP A 44 -9.76 13.72 -32.31
C ASP A 44 -8.52 13.88 -31.39
N GLN A 45 -7.60 12.91 -31.50
CA GLN A 45 -6.24 12.83 -30.90
C GLN A 45 -6.13 12.88 -29.35
N PRO A 46 -5.03 12.31 -28.81
CA PRO A 46 -5.01 11.10 -27.94
C PRO A 46 -6.14 11.02 -26.91
N LEU A 47 -6.66 9.81 -26.72
CA LEU A 47 -7.80 9.57 -25.82
C LEU A 47 -7.42 9.93 -24.38
N CYS A 48 -7.83 11.12 -23.95
CA CYS A 48 -7.62 11.63 -22.60
C CYS A 48 -8.84 11.30 -21.74
N LEU A 49 -8.65 10.55 -20.65
CA LEU A 49 -9.69 10.26 -19.68
C LEU A 49 -9.28 10.86 -18.34
N THR A 50 -10.15 11.65 -17.73
CA THR A 50 -9.92 12.22 -16.41
C THR A 50 -10.80 11.51 -15.38
N CYS A 51 -10.24 11.22 -14.20
CA CYS A 51 -11.01 10.74 -13.07
C CYS A 51 -10.67 11.51 -11.80
N THR A 52 -11.58 11.46 -10.84
CA THR A 52 -11.33 11.96 -9.49
C THR A 52 -11.06 10.75 -8.60
N LEU A 53 -9.82 10.57 -8.17
CA LEU A 53 -9.48 9.59 -7.13
C LEU A 53 -10.08 10.09 -5.83
N ASP A 54 -11.01 9.33 -5.24
CA ASP A 54 -11.71 9.68 -4.01
C ASP A 54 -11.37 8.69 -2.89
N THR A 55 -10.22 8.88 -2.24
CA THR A 55 -9.75 7.98 -1.18
C THR A 55 -10.33 8.37 0.18
N LYS A 56 -10.06 7.57 1.22
CA LYS A 56 -10.43 7.93 2.60
C LYS A 56 -9.74 9.22 3.08
N TYR A 57 -8.57 9.53 2.54
CA TYR A 57 -7.69 10.58 3.06
C TYR A 57 -7.65 11.82 2.18
N TYR A 58 -7.86 11.68 0.88
CA TYR A 58 -7.76 12.79 -0.07
C TYR A 58 -8.63 12.59 -1.31
N THR A 59 -8.84 13.69 -2.04
CA THR A 59 -9.39 13.70 -3.39
C THR A 59 -8.35 14.26 -4.36
N ALA A 60 -8.09 13.60 -5.49
CA ALA A 60 -7.18 14.09 -6.52
C ALA A 60 -7.79 13.98 -7.91
N GLU A 61 -7.58 14.99 -8.75
CA GLU A 61 -7.92 14.91 -10.18
C GLU A 61 -6.73 14.35 -10.93
N VAL A 62 -6.91 13.21 -11.59
CA VAL A 62 -5.86 12.52 -12.34
C VAL A 62 -6.29 12.36 -13.80
N GLY A 63 -5.37 12.62 -14.72
CA GLY A 63 -5.62 12.48 -16.16
C GLY A 63 -4.83 11.33 -16.77
N PHE A 64 -5.52 10.38 -17.37
CA PHE A 64 -4.93 9.33 -18.19
C PHE A 64 -4.78 9.81 -19.64
N TRP A 65 -3.55 9.74 -20.15
CA TRP A 65 -3.24 9.98 -21.55
C TRP A 65 -2.95 8.66 -22.23
N ILE A 66 -3.90 8.20 -23.03
CA ILE A 66 -3.78 6.92 -23.71
C ILE A 66 -3.18 7.14 -25.09
N ASP A 67 -1.97 6.62 -25.27
CA ASP A 67 -1.30 6.53 -26.55
C ASP A 67 -1.07 5.07 -26.94
N SER A 68 -0.85 4.81 -28.21
CA SER A 68 -0.39 3.51 -28.68
C SER A 68 1.08 3.60 -28.99
N ALA A 69 1.86 2.62 -28.52
CA ALA A 69 3.26 2.49 -28.88
C ALA A 69 3.36 2.35 -30.41
N LYS A 70 3.68 3.46 -31.06
CA LYS A 70 4.21 3.51 -32.42
C LYS A 70 5.72 3.72 -32.29
N ASP A 71 6.46 3.49 -33.37
CA ASP A 71 7.89 3.80 -33.37
C ASP A 71 8.09 5.28 -33.00
N LEU A 72 8.69 5.51 -31.83
CA LEU A 72 8.98 6.84 -31.29
C LEU A 72 9.85 7.59 -32.30
N THR A 73 9.29 8.61 -32.93
CA THR A 73 10.04 9.48 -33.82
C THR A 73 10.75 10.57 -33.02
N SER A 74 11.74 11.21 -33.62
CA SER A 74 12.45 12.33 -32.99
C SER A 74 11.56 13.54 -32.69
N ALA A 75 10.43 13.68 -33.40
CA ALA A 75 9.43 14.71 -33.12
C ALA A 75 8.64 14.39 -31.85
N ASP A 76 8.28 13.12 -31.67
CA ASP A 76 7.57 12.68 -30.46
C ASP A 76 8.41 12.93 -29.20
N LEU A 77 9.74 12.76 -29.27
CA LEU A 77 10.66 13.04 -28.15
C LEU A 77 10.65 14.49 -27.66
N GLU A 78 10.38 15.47 -28.52
CA GLU A 78 10.25 16.89 -28.12
C GLU A 78 8.89 17.16 -27.46
N ASP A 79 7.83 16.53 -27.96
CA ASP A 79 6.50 16.59 -27.35
C ASP A 79 6.50 15.89 -25.97
N TRP A 80 7.20 14.76 -25.85
CA TRP A 80 7.35 14.03 -24.58
C TRP A 80 8.08 14.81 -23.50
N LYS A 81 9.05 15.67 -23.85
CA LYS A 81 9.72 16.55 -22.87
C LYS A 81 8.78 17.59 -22.27
N GLN A 82 7.78 18.05 -23.02
CA GLN A 82 6.78 18.95 -22.47
C GLN A 82 5.76 18.19 -21.63
N LEU A 83 5.52 16.92 -21.96
CA LEU A 83 4.61 16.04 -21.23
C LEU A 83 5.23 15.54 -19.91
N SER A 84 6.55 15.30 -19.86
CA SER A 84 7.25 14.77 -18.67
C SER A 84 7.04 15.63 -17.42
N ASP A 85 6.96 16.96 -17.57
CA ASP A 85 6.76 17.88 -16.45
C ASP A 85 5.38 17.72 -15.76
N SER A 86 4.43 17.08 -16.42
CA SER A 86 3.07 16.86 -15.91
C SER A 86 2.76 15.39 -15.60
N VAL A 87 3.63 14.46 -16.00
CA VAL A 87 3.44 13.01 -15.84
C VAL A 87 4.05 12.54 -14.54
N ASP A 88 3.23 12.01 -13.63
CA ASP A 88 3.68 11.37 -12.38
C ASP A 88 3.39 9.87 -12.32
N GLY A 89 2.74 9.33 -13.36
CA GLY A 89 2.54 7.90 -13.51
C GLY A 89 2.78 7.42 -14.94
N PHE A 90 3.33 6.23 -15.06
CA PHE A 90 3.52 5.53 -16.32
C PHE A 90 2.92 4.13 -16.23
N ILE A 91 2.10 3.79 -17.22
CA ILE A 91 1.48 2.47 -17.33
C ILE A 91 1.75 1.94 -18.74
N TYR A 92 2.49 0.85 -18.82
CA TYR A 92 2.64 0.07 -20.04
C TYR A 92 1.70 -1.12 -20.02
N VAL A 93 0.95 -1.35 -21.09
CA VAL A 93 0.07 -2.52 -21.22
C VAL A 93 0.53 -3.38 -22.38
N PHE A 94 0.69 -4.67 -22.14
CA PHE A 94 0.98 -5.65 -23.18
C PHE A 94 0.05 -6.85 -23.08
N ASP A 95 -0.04 -7.59 -24.17
CA ASP A 95 -0.85 -8.80 -24.24
C ASP A 95 0.01 -10.01 -23.89
N ARG A 96 -0.32 -10.67 -22.78
CA ARG A 96 0.39 -11.84 -22.27
C ARG A 96 0.40 -12.99 -23.29
N ALA A 97 -0.62 -13.09 -24.13
CA ALA A 97 -0.69 -14.10 -25.20
C ALA A 97 0.21 -13.78 -26.39
N LYS A 98 0.75 -12.55 -26.48
CA LYS A 98 1.56 -12.02 -27.59
C LYS A 98 2.84 -11.36 -27.06
N PRO A 99 3.90 -12.14 -26.76
CA PRO A 99 5.19 -11.65 -26.26
C PRO A 99 5.82 -10.51 -27.05
N GLU A 100 5.56 -10.44 -28.37
CA GLU A 100 6.02 -9.36 -29.23
C GLU A 100 5.54 -7.98 -28.77
N THR A 101 4.40 -7.92 -28.08
CA THR A 101 3.84 -6.67 -27.56
C THR A 101 4.60 -6.12 -26.34
N PHE A 102 5.47 -6.92 -25.72
CA PHE A 102 6.36 -6.45 -24.64
C PHE A 102 7.60 -5.73 -25.18
N GLN A 103 8.03 -6.03 -26.41
CA GLN A 103 9.30 -5.56 -26.98
C GLN A 103 9.38 -4.04 -27.20
N ASP A 104 8.24 -3.33 -27.15
CA ASP A 104 8.23 -1.88 -27.24
C ASP A 104 8.51 -1.19 -25.90
N LEU A 105 8.34 -1.86 -24.75
CA LEU A 105 8.59 -1.26 -23.43
C LEU A 105 10.03 -0.76 -23.24
N PRO A 106 11.09 -1.51 -23.63
CA PRO A 106 12.47 -1.02 -23.56
C PRO A 106 12.73 0.27 -24.33
N LYS A 107 11.91 0.61 -25.34
CA LYS A 107 12.03 1.89 -26.08
C LYS A 107 11.71 3.08 -25.17
N TRP A 108 10.99 2.87 -24.07
CA TRP A 108 10.58 3.90 -23.10
C TRP A 108 11.58 4.11 -21.94
N SER A 109 12.66 3.32 -21.83
CA SER A 109 13.64 3.47 -20.72
C SER A 109 14.26 4.87 -20.64
N ASN A 110 14.49 5.53 -21.77
CA ASN A 110 14.99 6.92 -21.80
C ASN A 110 13.96 7.91 -21.27
N PHE A 111 12.68 7.67 -21.53
CA PHE A 111 11.59 8.52 -21.02
C PHE A 111 11.43 8.33 -19.51
N LEU A 112 11.45 7.08 -19.03
CA LEU A 112 11.33 6.74 -17.62
C LEU A 112 12.47 7.33 -16.78
N SER A 113 13.72 7.19 -17.26
CA SER A 113 14.89 7.76 -16.56
C SER A 113 14.90 9.30 -16.55
N HIS A 114 14.27 9.95 -17.52
CA HIS A 114 14.18 11.41 -17.56
C HIS A 114 13.03 11.96 -16.71
N THR A 115 11.87 11.30 -16.77
CA THR A 115 10.63 11.77 -16.11
C THR A 115 10.59 11.36 -14.64
N ASP A 116 11.18 10.21 -14.31
CA ASP A 116 11.17 9.59 -12.98
C ASP A 116 9.77 9.66 -12.32
N PRO A 117 8.75 9.03 -12.94
CA PRO A 117 7.40 9.06 -12.40
C PRO A 117 7.35 8.21 -11.12
N ASN A 118 6.63 8.69 -10.10
CA ASN A 118 6.47 7.98 -8.83
C ASN A 118 5.83 6.59 -9.00
N ILE A 119 5.01 6.43 -10.04
CA ILE A 119 4.37 5.17 -10.39
C ILE A 119 4.85 4.72 -11.76
N SER A 120 5.44 3.54 -11.85
CA SER A 120 5.78 2.88 -13.12
C SER A 120 5.27 1.45 -13.11
N LEU A 121 4.21 1.16 -13.85
CA LEU A 121 3.57 -0.15 -13.92
C LEU A 121 3.69 -0.75 -15.31
N CYS A 122 3.94 -2.06 -15.38
CA CYS A 122 3.84 -2.87 -16.58
C CYS A 122 2.73 -3.90 -16.36
N ILE A 123 1.73 -3.93 -17.23
CA ILE A 123 0.51 -4.70 -17.05
C ILE A 123 0.47 -5.79 -18.11
N ALA A 124 0.59 -7.04 -17.66
CA ALA A 124 0.37 -8.21 -18.49
C ALA A 124 -1.14 -8.47 -18.56
N ASN A 125 -1.77 -8.01 -19.62
CA ASN A 125 -3.20 -8.20 -19.84
C ASN A 125 -3.44 -9.49 -20.62
N ASN A 126 -4.39 -10.33 -20.21
CA ASN A 126 -4.80 -11.47 -21.02
C ASN A 126 -6.04 -11.12 -21.85
N THR A 127 -5.85 -10.87 -23.15
CA THR A 127 -6.96 -10.62 -24.07
C THR A 127 -7.65 -11.90 -24.55
N ASP A 128 -7.02 -13.06 -24.38
CA ASP A 128 -7.53 -14.35 -24.83
C ASP A 128 -8.08 -15.19 -23.66
N THR A 129 -9.40 -15.32 -23.63
CA THR A 129 -10.18 -16.04 -22.60
C THR A 129 -9.94 -17.56 -22.51
N GLN A 130 -9.15 -18.16 -23.41
CA GLN A 130 -9.05 -19.63 -23.52
C GLN A 130 -7.66 -20.23 -23.24
N SER A 131 -6.66 -19.42 -22.89
CA SER A 131 -5.31 -19.92 -22.60
C SER A 131 -5.12 -20.26 -21.12
N SER A 132 -5.10 -21.56 -20.80
CA SER A 132 -4.58 -22.04 -19.52
C SER A 132 -3.11 -21.65 -19.37
N PRO A 133 -2.60 -21.37 -18.15
CA PRO A 133 -1.19 -21.10 -17.94
C PRO A 133 -0.37 -22.35 -18.30
N SER A 134 0.27 -22.34 -19.47
CA SER A 134 1.32 -23.31 -19.80
C SER A 134 2.59 -22.98 -19.01
N ALA A 135 3.39 -23.99 -18.69
CA ALA A 135 4.66 -23.80 -17.98
C ALA A 135 5.57 -22.76 -18.66
N ASP A 136 5.52 -22.70 -20.00
CA ASP A 136 6.25 -21.73 -20.82
C ASP A 136 5.93 -20.27 -20.46
N ILE A 137 4.67 -19.97 -20.14
CA ILE A 137 4.24 -18.61 -19.80
C ILE A 137 4.78 -18.18 -18.43
N SER A 138 4.94 -19.12 -17.48
CA SER A 138 5.49 -18.81 -16.15
C SER A 138 6.96 -18.41 -16.22
N THR A 139 7.74 -19.08 -17.08
CA THR A 139 9.15 -18.73 -17.32
C THR A 139 9.26 -17.38 -18.03
N GLN A 140 8.42 -17.12 -19.03
CA GLN A 140 8.40 -15.83 -19.73
C GLN A 140 8.01 -14.66 -18.82
N LEU A 141 7.04 -14.87 -17.93
CA LEU A 141 6.66 -13.86 -16.94
C LEU A 141 7.85 -13.48 -16.03
N GLY A 142 8.63 -14.47 -15.57
CA GLY A 142 9.83 -14.20 -14.79
C GLY A 142 10.87 -13.38 -15.54
N GLU A 143 11.09 -13.65 -16.83
CA GLU A 143 12.00 -12.85 -17.66
C GLU A 143 11.52 -11.39 -17.82
N TRP A 144 10.22 -11.18 -17.98
CA TRP A 144 9.64 -9.83 -18.05
C TRP A 144 9.71 -9.12 -16.70
N GLU A 145 9.49 -9.84 -15.61
CA GLU A 145 9.58 -9.32 -14.24
C GLU A 145 11.00 -8.86 -13.92
N ASP A 146 12.00 -9.69 -14.19
CA ASP A 146 13.42 -9.35 -14.02
C ASP A 146 13.79 -8.07 -14.79
N TRP A 147 13.30 -7.93 -16.02
CA TRP A 147 13.52 -6.72 -16.81
C TRP A 147 12.82 -5.51 -16.18
N CYS A 148 11.56 -5.66 -15.77
CA CYS A 148 10.78 -4.57 -15.17
C CYS A 148 11.43 -4.10 -13.86
N LEU A 149 11.78 -5.02 -12.96
CA LEU A 149 12.49 -4.72 -11.71
C LEU A 149 13.82 -4.01 -11.96
N GLY A 150 14.60 -4.47 -12.95
CA GLY A 150 15.87 -3.84 -13.33
C GLY A 150 15.72 -2.40 -13.87
N ASN A 151 14.51 -2.00 -14.30
CA ASN A 151 14.21 -0.66 -14.81
C ASN A 151 13.32 0.16 -13.86
N GLY A 152 13.06 -0.31 -12.64
CA GLY A 152 12.18 0.37 -11.68
C GLY A 152 10.70 0.38 -12.09
N VAL A 153 10.28 -0.61 -12.88
CA VAL A 153 8.90 -0.81 -13.31
C VAL A 153 8.34 -2.03 -12.56
N GLU A 154 7.14 -1.93 -12.03
CA GLU A 154 6.46 -3.03 -11.36
C GLU A 154 5.61 -3.83 -12.36
N LEU A 155 5.83 -5.14 -12.48
CA LEU A 155 5.03 -6.00 -13.34
C LEU A 155 3.79 -6.51 -12.59
N ILE A 156 2.61 -6.33 -13.18
CA ILE A 156 1.33 -6.81 -12.66
C ILE A 156 0.68 -7.72 -13.71
N ASP A 157 0.50 -8.99 -13.36
CA ASP A 157 -0.25 -9.96 -14.17
C ASP A 157 -1.75 -9.89 -13.84
N ILE A 158 -2.57 -9.48 -14.81
CA ILE A 158 -4.02 -9.48 -14.68
C ILE A 158 -4.53 -10.80 -15.28
N VAL A 159 -4.81 -11.76 -14.40
CA VAL A 159 -5.47 -13.00 -14.80
C VAL A 159 -6.98 -12.76 -14.73
N GLN A 160 -7.74 -13.18 -15.75
CA GLN A 160 -9.21 -12.97 -15.78
C GLN A 160 -9.96 -13.62 -14.60
N ASN A 161 -9.30 -14.46 -13.80
CA ASN A 161 -9.81 -15.03 -12.55
C ASN A 161 -9.64 -14.10 -11.33
N ASP A 162 -9.12 -12.89 -11.50
CA ASP A 162 -9.17 -11.78 -10.53
C ASP A 162 -10.64 -11.36 -10.36
N THR A 163 -11.39 -12.25 -9.71
CA THR A 163 -12.78 -12.10 -9.39
C THR A 163 -12.83 -10.93 -8.42
N GLU A 164 -13.36 -9.79 -8.88
CA GLU A 164 -13.62 -8.63 -8.01
C GLU A 164 -14.43 -9.13 -6.80
N GLY A 165 -13.76 -9.28 -5.65
CA GLY A 165 -14.38 -9.79 -4.41
C GLY A 165 -14.01 -11.22 -3.97
N VAL A 166 -12.98 -11.88 -4.55
CA VAL A 166 -12.39 -13.11 -3.97
C VAL A 166 -10.99 -12.84 -3.37
N SER A 167 -10.78 -11.67 -2.77
CA SER A 167 -9.91 -11.59 -1.58
C SER A 167 -10.72 -12.14 -0.41
N GLY A 168 -10.83 -13.47 -0.36
CA GLY A 168 -11.49 -14.16 0.74
C GLY A 168 -10.65 -13.97 2.00
N TYR A 169 -11.25 -13.31 2.99
CA TYR A 169 -10.73 -12.95 4.32
C TYR A 169 -9.94 -11.63 4.37
N ASP A 170 -10.37 -10.74 5.27
CA ASP A 170 -9.59 -9.60 5.81
C ASP A 170 -8.37 -10.13 6.59
N GLY A 171 -7.47 -10.84 5.90
CA GLY A 171 -6.16 -11.17 6.39
C GLY A 171 -5.35 -9.90 6.50
N VAL A 172 -5.16 -9.40 7.72
CA VAL A 172 -4.17 -8.36 8.01
C VAL A 172 -2.82 -8.82 7.46
N GLY A 173 -2.41 -8.28 6.30
CA GLY A 173 -1.10 -8.54 5.69
C GLY A 173 -1.08 -9.28 4.35
N GLU A 174 -2.20 -9.52 3.67
CA GLU A 174 -2.16 -10.02 2.28
C GLU A 174 -1.83 -8.89 1.29
N GLU A 175 -0.80 -9.11 0.47
CA GLU A 175 -0.40 -8.20 -0.61
C GLU A 175 -1.46 -8.19 -1.71
N ARG A 176 -1.86 -7.01 -2.17
CA ARG A 176 -2.83 -6.91 -3.27
C ARG A 176 -2.18 -7.39 -4.56
N VAL A 177 -2.93 -8.12 -5.36
CA VAL A 177 -2.51 -8.66 -6.66
C VAL A 177 -3.41 -8.19 -7.78
N GLY A 178 -2.92 -8.28 -9.02
CA GLY A 178 -3.70 -8.03 -10.24
C GLY A 178 -4.33 -6.64 -10.29
N PHE A 179 -5.63 -6.58 -10.61
CA PHE A 179 -6.33 -5.30 -10.78
C PHE A 179 -6.36 -4.44 -9.50
N ASP A 180 -6.54 -5.05 -8.33
CA ASP A 180 -6.61 -4.31 -7.06
C ASP A 180 -5.27 -3.70 -6.67
N ARG A 181 -4.14 -4.32 -7.09
CA ARG A 181 -2.80 -3.75 -6.92
C ARG A 181 -2.61 -2.47 -7.73
N ILE A 182 -3.12 -2.43 -8.96
CA ILE A 182 -3.07 -1.23 -9.80
C ILE A 182 -3.81 -0.07 -9.13
N VAL A 183 -5.04 -0.33 -8.66
CA VAL A 183 -5.85 0.69 -7.99
C VAL A 183 -5.16 1.19 -6.73
N GLU A 184 -4.61 0.30 -5.90
CA GLU A 184 -3.87 0.67 -4.71
C GLU A 184 -2.64 1.53 -5.03
N ALA A 185 -1.84 1.17 -6.03
CA ALA A 185 -0.69 1.98 -6.44
C ALA A 185 -1.11 3.41 -6.82
N LEU A 186 -2.23 3.55 -7.55
CA LEU A 186 -2.78 4.86 -7.92
C LEU A 186 -3.33 5.65 -6.71
N GLU A 187 -4.01 4.98 -5.79
CA GLU A 187 -4.63 5.59 -4.60
C GLU A 187 -3.60 5.95 -3.52
N THR A 188 -2.45 5.27 -3.48
CA THR A 188 -1.38 5.53 -2.51
C THR A 188 -0.38 6.58 -2.98
N ASN A 189 -0.41 6.96 -4.26
CA ASN A 189 0.47 8.01 -4.78
C ASN A 189 0.08 9.41 -4.29
N MET A 190 1.09 10.29 -4.23
CA MET A 190 0.98 11.67 -3.77
C MET A 190 0.84 12.62 -4.97
N TRP A 191 -0.38 12.69 -5.53
CA TRP A 191 -0.66 13.50 -6.71
C TRP A 191 -0.60 15.01 -6.46
N ASP A 192 -0.02 15.75 -7.42
CA ASP A 192 -0.02 17.21 -7.34
C ASP A 192 -1.45 17.78 -7.47
N GLY A 193 -1.78 18.69 -6.56
CA GLY A 193 -3.13 19.26 -6.43
C GLY A 193 -4.14 18.37 -5.69
N MET A 194 -3.72 17.28 -5.05
CA MET A 194 -4.60 16.53 -4.15
C MET A 194 -5.09 17.41 -2.98
N ARG A 195 -6.34 17.21 -2.57
CA ARG A 195 -6.94 17.89 -1.41
C ARG A 195 -7.22 16.85 -0.34
N ARG A 196 -6.65 17.02 0.84
CA ARG A 196 -6.97 16.14 1.98
C ARG A 196 -8.42 16.35 2.39
N LYS A 197 -9.09 15.26 2.75
CA LYS A 197 -10.43 15.34 3.33
C LYS A 197 -10.28 15.76 4.78
N ASP A 198 -10.96 16.83 5.16
CA ASP A 198 -11.06 17.28 6.54
C ASP A 198 -11.90 16.24 7.32
N GLY A 199 -11.24 15.22 7.87
CA GLY A 199 -11.95 14.12 8.53
C GLY A 199 -11.13 12.89 8.93
N CYS A 200 -9.85 12.79 8.54
CA CYS A 200 -8.98 11.68 9.00
C CYS A 200 -8.02 12.09 10.15
N GLY A 201 -8.27 13.23 10.80
CA GLY A 201 -7.40 13.76 11.86
C GLY A 201 -8.13 14.55 12.96
N GLY A 202 -9.44 14.37 13.10
CA GLY A 202 -10.18 14.88 14.26
C GLY A 202 -10.63 13.70 15.12
N LYS A 203 -10.06 13.54 16.31
CA LYS A 203 -10.89 13.05 17.42
C LYS A 203 -12.15 13.93 17.44
N PRO A 204 -13.34 13.41 17.79
CA PRO A 204 -14.48 14.30 18.01
C PRO A 204 -14.01 15.35 19.02
N GLU A 205 -14.01 16.60 18.58
CA GLU A 205 -13.97 17.74 19.48
C GLU A 205 -15.25 17.59 20.31
N VAL A 206 -15.09 16.97 21.48
CA VAL A 206 -16.10 16.98 22.50
C VAL A 206 -16.28 18.47 22.79
N GLN A 207 -17.42 19.02 22.37
CA GLN A 207 -17.94 20.24 22.99
C GLN A 207 -18.15 19.87 24.45
N LEU A 208 -17.13 20.14 25.25
CA LEU A 208 -17.26 20.18 26.69
C LEU A 208 -18.13 21.41 26.94
N ASP A 209 -19.39 21.17 27.24
CA ASP A 209 -20.20 22.15 27.93
C ASP A 209 -19.45 22.47 29.24
N ASP A 210 -18.93 23.70 29.32
CA ASP A 210 -18.35 24.31 30.51
C ASP A 210 -19.40 24.29 31.63
N ASP A 211 -19.34 23.31 32.54
CA ASP A 211 -19.90 23.37 33.90
C ASP A 211 -19.47 22.14 34.72
N ALA A 212 -18.23 22.13 35.21
CA ALA A 212 -17.87 21.62 36.55
C ALA A 212 -16.36 21.76 36.79
N ASP A 213 -16.03 22.46 37.87
CA ASP A 213 -14.70 22.67 38.45
C ASP A 213 -13.89 21.35 38.62
N ASP A 214 -12.62 21.31 38.17
CA ASP A 214 -11.48 20.81 38.97
C ASP A 214 -10.13 20.91 38.20
N ASP A 215 -9.23 21.72 38.76
CA ASP A 215 -7.75 21.71 38.72
C ASP A 215 -6.98 21.43 37.42
N HIS A 216 -6.46 22.52 36.84
CA HIS A 216 -5.34 22.54 35.91
C HIS A 216 -4.00 22.38 36.65
N GLU A 217 -3.26 21.29 36.40
CA GLU A 217 -1.81 21.28 36.55
C GLU A 217 -1.13 21.27 35.16
N GLU A 218 -0.24 22.25 35.01
CA GLU A 218 0.65 22.50 33.88
C GLU A 218 1.67 21.35 33.79
N ILE A 219 1.65 20.56 32.70
CA ILE A 219 2.66 19.52 32.48
C ILE A 219 3.95 20.21 32.04
N GLY A 220 4.83 20.41 33.01
CA GLY A 220 6.25 20.69 32.81
C GLY A 220 6.96 19.49 32.19
N GLU A 221 8.00 19.81 31.42
CA GLU A 221 8.93 18.86 30.81
C GLU A 221 9.74 18.15 31.91
N ASP A 222 9.24 17.04 32.46
CA ASP A 222 10.02 16.07 33.22
C ASP A 222 9.48 14.66 32.92
N ASP A 223 10.22 13.93 32.08
CA ASP A 223 9.84 12.69 31.39
C ASP A 223 10.00 11.41 32.25
N ASP A 224 9.86 11.49 33.58
CA ASP A 224 10.11 10.35 34.48
C ASP A 224 8.85 9.75 35.14
N ASP A 225 7.67 10.37 35.00
CA ASP A 225 6.45 9.95 35.71
C ASP A 225 5.41 9.18 34.86
N LEU A 226 5.75 8.73 33.64
CA LEU A 226 4.89 7.82 32.85
C LEU A 226 4.87 6.37 33.38
N PHE A 227 5.49 6.11 34.54
CA PHE A 227 5.53 4.82 35.23
C PHE A 227 4.70 4.80 36.54
N GLY A 228 3.81 5.76 36.71
CA GLY A 228 2.93 5.91 37.87
C GLY A 228 1.71 4.99 37.88
N ASP A 229 1.93 3.67 37.93
CA ASP A 229 1.18 2.72 38.77
C ASP A 229 1.89 1.36 38.62
N PHE A 230 2.99 1.19 39.36
CA PHE A 230 3.79 -0.02 39.29
C PHE A 230 2.93 -1.19 39.82
N GLU A 231 2.33 -1.95 38.92
CA GLU A 231 1.78 -3.27 39.24
C GLU A 231 2.83 -4.04 40.05
N ASP A 232 2.41 -4.55 41.21
CA ASP A 232 3.26 -5.26 42.19
C ASP A 232 4.41 -6.03 41.50
N PRO A 233 5.69 -5.71 41.79
CA PRO A 233 6.84 -6.39 41.17
C PRO A 233 6.76 -7.91 41.29
N SER A 234 6.08 -8.41 42.33
CA SER A 234 5.83 -9.84 42.51
C SER A 234 4.85 -10.41 41.47
N ALA A 235 3.88 -9.63 41.01
CA ALA A 235 2.91 -10.01 39.99
C ALA A 235 3.54 -10.04 38.59
N VAL A 236 4.43 -9.10 38.27
CA VAL A 236 5.22 -9.13 37.03
C VAL A 236 6.11 -10.36 37.00
N ARG A 237 6.84 -10.64 38.10
CA ARG A 237 7.72 -11.81 38.21
C ARG A 237 6.97 -13.14 38.09
N ARG A 238 5.78 -13.27 38.70
CA ARG A 238 4.92 -14.46 38.51
C ARG A 238 4.46 -14.62 37.06
N THR A 239 4.20 -13.51 36.38
CA THR A 239 3.78 -13.53 34.97
C THR A 239 4.95 -13.92 34.07
N HIS A 240 6.16 -13.43 34.35
CA HIS A 240 7.41 -13.88 33.72
C HIS A 240 7.67 -15.37 33.94
N GLU A 241 7.56 -15.87 35.18
CA GLU A 241 7.71 -17.29 35.50
C GLU A 241 6.65 -18.16 34.80
N LEU A 242 5.42 -17.66 34.65
CA LEU A 242 4.36 -18.37 33.92
C LEU A 242 4.64 -18.48 32.41
N ILE A 243 5.22 -17.42 31.81
CA ILE A 243 5.49 -17.37 30.36
C ILE A 243 6.83 -18.04 30.01
N PHE A 244 7.85 -17.88 30.84
CA PHE A 244 9.25 -18.24 30.54
C PHE A 244 9.90 -19.20 31.57
N GLY A 245 9.31 -19.38 32.76
CA GLY A 245 9.94 -20.07 33.90
C GLY A 245 9.99 -21.61 33.82
N ASN A 246 9.27 -22.25 32.90
CA ASN A 246 9.19 -23.71 32.80
C ASN A 246 10.37 -24.34 32.04
N LYS A 247 11.61 -24.00 32.41
CA LYS A 247 12.85 -24.49 31.76
C LYS A 247 13.38 -25.83 32.29
N LYS A 248 12.64 -26.53 33.15
CA LYS A 248 13.02 -27.86 33.67
C LYS A 248 11.79 -28.76 33.80
N ASP A 249 11.42 -29.41 32.71
CA ASP A 249 10.91 -30.77 32.74
C ASP A 249 11.04 -31.32 31.32
N GLY A 250 11.71 -32.47 31.19
CA GLY A 250 12.11 -33.09 29.93
C GLY A 250 10.94 -33.67 29.13
N GLY A 251 9.99 -32.82 28.75
CA GLY A 251 8.98 -33.09 27.73
C GLY A 251 9.38 -32.44 26.41
N ASP A 252 9.06 -33.12 25.30
CA ASP A 252 9.51 -32.83 23.93
C ASP A 252 9.00 -31.53 23.30
N ASP A 253 8.16 -30.72 23.97
CA ASP A 253 7.64 -29.50 23.35
C ASP A 253 8.64 -28.34 23.42
N ASP A 254 8.76 -27.64 22.29
CA ASP A 254 9.64 -26.50 22.12
C ASP A 254 9.32 -25.39 23.15
N PRO A 255 10.34 -24.81 23.81
CA PRO A 255 10.16 -23.75 24.79
C PRO A 255 9.32 -22.57 24.26
N PHE A 256 9.49 -22.26 22.97
CA PHE A 256 8.75 -21.21 22.29
C PHE A 256 7.26 -21.52 22.13
N GLU A 257 6.90 -22.75 21.72
CA GLU A 257 5.49 -23.14 21.56
C GLU A 257 4.74 -23.12 22.90
N ARG A 258 5.42 -23.45 23.99
CA ARG A 258 4.85 -23.37 25.34
C ARG A 258 4.55 -21.94 25.74
N SER A 259 5.51 -21.02 25.61
CA SER A 259 5.30 -19.60 25.87
C SER A 259 4.18 -19.03 25.00
N TRP A 260 4.12 -19.44 23.73
CA TRP A 260 3.06 -19.02 22.81
C TRP A 260 1.66 -19.51 23.22
N ASN A 261 1.54 -20.77 23.66
CA ASN A 261 0.28 -21.32 24.15
C ASN A 261 -0.16 -20.65 25.47
N THR A 262 0.79 -20.30 26.36
CA THR A 262 0.52 -19.52 27.56
C THR A 262 0.01 -18.11 27.20
N LEU A 263 0.61 -17.44 26.23
CA LEU A 263 0.18 -16.12 25.77
C LEU A 263 -1.22 -16.14 25.15
N LYS A 264 -1.54 -17.18 24.37
CA LYS A 264 -2.92 -17.39 23.88
C LYS A 264 -3.90 -17.52 25.04
N GLY A 265 -3.57 -18.29 26.07
CA GLY A 265 -4.39 -18.42 27.27
C GLY A 265 -4.62 -17.09 28.00
N LEU A 266 -3.56 -16.29 28.18
CA LEU A 266 -3.66 -14.95 28.79
C LEU A 266 -4.50 -13.98 27.96
N ARG A 267 -4.35 -14.02 26.63
CA ARG A 267 -5.15 -13.22 25.70
C ARG A 267 -6.63 -13.59 25.77
N ASP A 268 -6.97 -14.87 25.73
CA ASP A 268 -8.35 -15.35 25.74
C ASP A 268 -9.04 -15.05 27.09
N PHE A 269 -8.28 -15.08 28.19
CA PHE A 269 -8.74 -14.59 29.48
C PHE A 269 -8.99 -13.07 29.47
N GLY A 270 -8.05 -12.27 28.94
CA GLY A 270 -8.13 -10.81 28.90
C GLY A 270 -9.27 -10.24 28.06
N GLN A 271 -9.77 -11.00 27.07
CA GLN A 271 -10.95 -10.62 26.27
C GLN A 271 -12.24 -10.49 27.09
N ASN A 272 -12.33 -11.22 28.20
CA ASN A 272 -13.49 -11.24 29.08
C ASN A 272 -13.41 -10.24 30.24
N LEU A 273 -12.33 -9.45 30.32
CA LEU A 273 -12.11 -8.47 31.39
C LEU A 273 -12.57 -7.04 30.98
N PRO A 274 -12.95 -6.20 31.96
CA PRO A 274 -13.12 -4.76 31.77
C PRO A 274 -11.84 -4.08 31.26
N ASP A 275 -11.99 -2.92 30.62
CA ASP A 275 -10.88 -2.23 29.93
C ASP A 275 -9.69 -1.92 30.84
N ALA A 276 -9.95 -1.45 32.07
CA ALA A 276 -8.92 -1.16 33.06
C ALA A 276 -8.10 -2.42 33.42
N GLU A 277 -8.76 -3.55 33.67
CA GLU A 277 -8.10 -4.81 34.01
C GLU A 277 -7.37 -5.43 32.80
N ARG A 278 -7.91 -5.24 31.60
CA ARG A 278 -7.27 -5.67 30.34
C ARG A 278 -5.97 -4.90 30.09
N ARG A 279 -5.99 -3.58 30.31
CA ARG A 279 -4.82 -2.72 30.17
C ARG A 279 -3.73 -3.08 31.18
N ALA A 280 -4.12 -3.37 32.43
CA ALA A 280 -3.22 -3.85 33.47
C ALA A 280 -2.58 -5.21 33.09
N LEU A 281 -3.39 -6.19 32.66
CA LEU A 281 -2.86 -7.48 32.19
C LEU A 281 -1.87 -7.33 31.03
N ALA A 282 -2.15 -6.44 30.08
CA ALA A 282 -1.26 -6.15 28.96
C ALA A 282 0.05 -5.49 29.42
N ALA A 283 -0.01 -4.55 30.37
CA ALA A 283 1.16 -3.91 30.96
C ALA A 283 2.07 -4.95 31.66
N ARG A 284 1.50 -5.83 32.50
CA ARG A 284 2.23 -6.94 33.12
C ARG A 284 2.91 -7.89 32.15
N VAL A 285 2.22 -8.26 31.06
CA VAL A 285 2.82 -9.10 30.02
C VAL A 285 3.98 -8.35 29.36
N ALA A 286 3.80 -7.09 28.98
CA ALA A 286 4.88 -6.29 28.39
C ALA A 286 6.10 -6.16 29.32
N LEU A 287 5.87 -5.90 30.62
CA LEU A 287 6.92 -5.83 31.63
C LEU A 287 7.65 -7.16 31.80
N SER A 288 6.94 -8.30 31.72
CA SER A 288 7.57 -9.61 31.76
C SER A 288 8.49 -9.88 30.57
N PHE A 289 8.16 -9.38 29.38
CA PHE A 289 9.05 -9.45 28.21
C PHE A 289 10.26 -8.53 28.37
N GLY A 290 10.07 -7.35 28.96
CA GLY A 290 11.17 -6.44 29.31
C GLY A 290 12.18 -7.11 30.24
N LEU A 291 11.73 -7.92 31.20
CA LEU A 291 12.61 -8.70 32.07
C LEU A 291 13.36 -9.83 31.36
N GLU A 292 12.74 -10.50 30.38
CA GLU A 292 13.41 -11.58 29.61
C GLU A 292 14.43 -11.03 28.61
N LEU A 293 14.16 -9.86 28.00
CA LEU A 293 15.04 -9.24 27.00
C LEU A 293 16.09 -8.30 27.60
N GLY A 294 15.86 -7.79 28.81
CA GLY A 294 16.70 -6.80 29.48
C GLY A 294 17.88 -7.35 30.28
N ASP A 295 18.10 -8.67 30.30
CA ASP A 295 19.19 -9.32 31.07
C ASP A 295 20.57 -9.26 30.36
N ASP A 296 20.68 -8.59 29.20
CA ASP A 296 21.93 -8.46 28.43
C ASP A 296 22.66 -7.10 28.61
N SER A 297 22.21 -6.21 29.51
CA SER A 297 22.78 -4.85 29.63
C SER A 297 23.64 -4.56 30.86
N ASP A 298 24.17 -5.56 31.57
CA ASP A 298 25.12 -5.37 32.68
C ASP A 298 26.40 -6.21 32.54
N GLU A 299 27.07 -6.13 31.38
CA GLU A 299 28.49 -6.50 31.25
C GLU A 299 29.30 -5.29 30.71
N ALA A 300 29.28 -4.20 31.48
CA ALA A 300 30.31 -3.18 31.43
C ALA A 300 31.08 -3.25 32.75
N GLU A 301 32.08 -4.13 32.82
CA GLU A 301 33.05 -4.12 33.92
C GLU A 301 33.82 -2.77 33.95
N PRO A 302 34.15 -2.26 35.15
CA PRO A 302 34.93 -1.03 35.34
C PRO A 302 36.42 -1.16 34.97
#